data_AF-A0A915PNY1-F1
#
_entry.id   AF-A0A915PNY1-F1
#
_cell.length_a   1.000
_cell.length_b   1.000
_cell.length_c   1.000
_cell.angle_alpha   90.00
_cell.angle_beta   90.00
_cell.angle_gamma   90.00
#
_symmetry.space_group_name_H-M   'P 1'
#
loop_
_entity.id
_entity.type
_entity.pdbx_description
1 polymer ?
#
loop_
_entity_poly.entity_id
_entity_poly.type
_entity_poly.pdbx_seq_one_letter_code
_entity_poly.pdbx_strand_id
1 'polypeptide(L)'
;MKSAAWRYLLLSVTLWILQTVAVLLNKKHELLMSKEPCYICAAEWKLQSSNRRVANNNAEDEDKCEATVVREVEDTLKMMQPESWQNTAIDGFTLKRDTDKFLNESLHLVSVDQFRKKLAALSLRWEKYRMQQDFNKWTALRHWLRLPALRYRLQTLEKDLKNEQSRRLRRLLHRVHRVQNILQVVKQRLQDVYAVFHLEGKSPYAEAALQKRFASMLHHKLLQSRRRYSPRKHALSQNYQSSRMWSCDHFH
;
A
#
# COMPACT_ATOMS: atom_id res chain seq x y z
N MET A 1 -47.04 28.23 39.22
CA MET A 1 -45.74 28.48 38.53
C MET A 1 -44.69 27.38 38.74
N LYS A 2 -44.74 26.57 39.81
CA LYS A 2 -43.75 25.49 40.04
C LYS A 2 -43.83 24.32 39.03
N SER A 3 -45.00 23.90 38.52
CA SER A 3 -45.07 22.68 37.69
C SER A 3 -44.48 22.80 36.28
N ALA A 4 -44.45 24.01 35.70
CA ALA A 4 -43.88 24.24 34.37
C ALA A 4 -42.35 24.11 34.38
N ALA A 5 -41.69 24.65 35.41
CA ALA A 5 -40.24 24.56 35.56
C ALA A 5 -39.75 23.11 35.67
N TRP A 6 -40.50 22.25 36.38
CA TRP A 6 -40.17 20.83 36.50
C TRP A 6 -40.34 20.07 35.18
N ARG A 7 -41.33 20.42 34.35
CA ARG A 7 -41.50 19.82 33.02
C ARG A 7 -40.36 20.20 32.07
N TYR A 8 -39.88 21.45 32.12
CA TYR A 8 -38.73 21.88 31.34
C TYR A 8 -37.42 21.20 31.76
N LEU A 9 -37.21 21.01 33.07
CA LEU A 9 -36.06 20.26 33.59
C LEU A 9 -36.10 18.78 33.19
N LEU A 10 -37.28 18.14 33.22
CA LEU A 10 -37.43 16.76 32.77
C LEU A 10 -37.17 16.60 31.27
N LEU A 11 -37.65 17.55 30.46
CA LEU A 11 -37.40 17.55 29.02
C LEU A 11 -35.93 17.82 28.69
N SER A 12 -35.26 18.71 29.41
CA SER A 12 -33.84 18.99 29.17
C SER A 12 -32.95 17.82 29.56
N VAL A 13 -33.22 17.16 30.69
CA VAL A 13 -32.48 15.97 31.13
C VAL A 13 -32.70 14.80 30.19
N THR A 14 -33.93 14.56 29.74
CA THR A 14 -34.21 13.48 28.78
C THR A 14 -33.56 13.73 27.41
N LEU A 15 -33.56 14.97 26.92
CA LEU A 15 -32.80 15.35 25.72
C LEU A 15 -31.29 15.14 25.87
N TRP A 16 -30.73 15.46 27.05
CA TRP A 16 -29.32 15.24 27.34
C TRP A 16 -28.94 13.76 27.40
N ILE A 17 -29.80 12.93 28.02
CA ILE A 17 -29.63 11.47 28.05
C ILE A 17 -29.74 10.90 26.64
N LEU A 18 -30.69 11.36 25.82
CA LEU A 18 -30.82 10.94 24.42
C LEU A 18 -29.59 11.34 23.59
N GLN A 19 -29.07 12.56 23.76
CA GLN A 19 -27.84 12.99 23.07
C GLN A 19 -26.62 12.19 23.50
N THR A 20 -26.45 11.92 24.79
CA THR A 20 -25.30 11.13 25.29
C THR A 20 -25.39 9.67 24.85
N VAL A 21 -26.58 9.07 24.85
CA VAL A 21 -26.80 7.71 24.33
C VAL A 21 -26.59 7.66 22.81
N ALA A 22 -27.02 8.67 22.05
CA ALA A 22 -26.77 8.77 20.62
C ALA A 22 -25.27 8.93 20.30
N VAL A 23 -24.53 9.71 21.09
CA VAL A 23 -23.06 9.84 20.97
C VAL A 23 -22.36 8.53 21.33
N LEU A 24 -22.81 7.82 22.37
CA LEU A 24 -22.27 6.50 22.73
C LEU A 24 -22.59 5.42 21.69
N LEU A 25 -23.79 5.43 21.10
CA LEU A 25 -24.17 4.55 20.00
C LEU A 25 -23.40 4.89 18.71
N ASN A 26 -23.18 6.17 18.41
CA ASN A 26 -22.32 6.59 17.29
C ASN A 26 -20.87 6.16 17.51
N LYS A 27 -20.32 6.30 18.73
CA LYS A 27 -18.96 5.82 19.06
C LYS A 27 -18.85 4.30 18.96
N LYS A 28 -19.91 3.57 19.35
CA LYS A 28 -19.98 2.10 19.23
C LYS A 28 -20.18 1.65 17.77
N HIS A 29 -20.84 2.44 16.93
CA HIS A 29 -20.90 2.23 15.48
C HIS A 29 -19.61 2.62 14.76
N GLU A 30 -18.86 3.62 15.24
CA GLU A 30 -17.52 3.97 14.73
C GLU A 30 -16.48 2.89 15.05
N LEU A 31 -16.64 2.16 16.17
CA LEU A 31 -15.83 0.98 16.50
C LEU A 31 -16.21 -0.27 15.68
N LEU A 32 -17.38 -0.29 15.04
CA LEU A 32 -17.91 -1.45 14.28
C LEU A 32 -17.92 -1.24 12.75
N MET A 33 -17.66 -0.03 12.29
CA MET A 33 -17.54 0.32 10.88
C MET A 33 -16.34 1.25 10.72
N SER A 34 -15.16 0.68 10.40
CA SER A 34 -14.06 1.48 9.85
C SER A 34 -14.55 2.11 8.54
N LYS A 35 -14.90 3.40 8.61
CA LYS A 35 -15.26 4.25 7.47
C LYS A 35 -14.03 4.65 6.64
N GLU A 36 -13.11 3.71 6.41
CA GLU A 36 -12.18 3.81 5.29
C GLU A 36 -12.67 2.87 4.19
N PRO A 37 -12.60 3.25 2.91
CA PRO A 37 -12.99 2.36 1.84
C PRO A 37 -12.06 1.15 1.90
N CYS A 38 -12.63 -0.02 2.21
CA CYS A 38 -11.93 -1.29 2.07
C CYS A 38 -11.38 -1.38 0.63
N TYR A 39 -10.07 -1.12 0.46
CA TYR A 39 -9.44 -0.99 -0.86
C TYR A 39 -9.61 -2.26 -1.70
N ILE A 40 -9.57 -3.40 -1.03
CA ILE A 40 -9.77 -4.71 -1.66
C ILE A 40 -11.24 -4.94 -2.04
N CYS A 41 -12.20 -4.45 -1.25
CA CYS A 41 -13.63 -4.49 -1.56
C CYS A 41 -13.96 -3.62 -2.77
N ALA A 42 -13.35 -2.42 -2.87
CA ALA A 42 -13.50 -1.57 -4.05
C ALA A 42 -12.91 -2.22 -5.30
N ALA A 43 -11.82 -2.98 -5.17
CA ALA A 43 -11.23 -3.74 -6.27
C ALA A 43 -12.11 -4.93 -6.68
N GLU A 44 -12.67 -5.66 -5.73
CA GLU A 44 -13.66 -6.72 -5.96
C GLU A 44 -14.88 -6.17 -6.71
N TRP A 45 -15.45 -5.05 -6.27
CA TRP A 45 -16.60 -4.42 -6.93
C TRP A 45 -16.31 -4.07 -8.40
N LYS A 46 -15.13 -3.49 -8.67
CA LYS A 46 -14.69 -3.19 -10.04
C LYS A 46 -14.57 -4.43 -10.92
N LEU A 47 -14.10 -5.54 -10.36
CA LEU A 47 -14.03 -6.81 -11.08
C LEU A 47 -15.43 -7.36 -11.37
N GLN A 48 -16.34 -7.32 -10.40
CA GLN A 48 -17.72 -7.78 -10.57
C GLN A 48 -18.49 -6.94 -11.59
N SER A 49 -18.30 -5.62 -11.62
CA SER A 49 -18.94 -4.76 -12.62
C SER A 49 -18.40 -4.98 -14.03
N SER A 50 -17.14 -5.43 -14.15
CA SER A 50 -16.50 -5.83 -15.42
C SER A 50 -16.97 -7.22 -15.88
N ASN A 51 -17.06 -8.18 -14.96
CA ASN A 51 -17.37 -9.59 -15.23
C ASN A 51 -18.86 -9.94 -15.02
N ARG A 52 -19.79 -9.16 -15.59
CA ARG A 52 -21.24 -9.37 -15.44
C ARG A 52 -21.79 -10.68 -16.06
N ARG A 53 -20.92 -11.63 -16.44
CA ARG A 53 -21.25 -12.97 -16.92
C ARG A 53 -20.16 -13.93 -16.44
N VAL A 54 -20.42 -14.70 -15.39
CA VAL A 54 -20.22 -16.17 -15.30
C VAL A 54 -20.80 -16.58 -13.96
N ALA A 55 -21.79 -17.47 -14.04
CA ALA A 55 -22.52 -18.04 -12.93
C ALA A 55 -21.61 -18.88 -12.02
N ASN A 56 -22.06 -19.00 -10.77
CA ASN A 56 -21.54 -19.91 -9.75
C ASN A 56 -21.26 -21.30 -10.32
N ASN A 57 -19.98 -21.68 -10.41
CA ASN A 57 -19.60 -23.09 -10.38
C ASN A 57 -19.43 -23.47 -8.91
N ASN A 58 -20.56 -23.65 -8.23
CA ASN A 58 -20.57 -24.39 -6.97
C ASN A 58 -20.38 -25.85 -7.36
N ALA A 59 -19.19 -26.39 -7.14
CA ALA A 59 -19.02 -27.83 -7.15
C ALA A 59 -19.85 -28.40 -6.00
N GLU A 60 -20.86 -29.18 -6.33
CA GLU A 60 -21.66 -29.96 -5.39
C GLU A 60 -20.74 -30.98 -4.71
N ASP A 61 -20.42 -30.75 -3.43
CA ASP A 61 -19.67 -31.67 -2.57
C ASP A 61 -20.62 -32.76 -2.00
N GLU A 62 -21.60 -33.25 -2.76
CA GLU A 62 -22.66 -34.12 -2.24
C GLU A 62 -22.13 -35.49 -1.74
N ASP A 63 -20.95 -35.92 -2.21
CA ASP A 63 -20.36 -37.23 -1.86
C ASP A 63 -19.16 -37.17 -0.90
N LYS A 64 -18.74 -35.98 -0.44
CA LYS A 64 -17.58 -35.86 0.44
C LYS A 64 -17.97 -35.90 1.91
N CYS A 65 -17.26 -36.72 2.69
CA CYS A 65 -17.36 -36.68 4.15
C CYS A 65 -17.08 -35.26 4.68
N GLU A 66 -17.98 -34.74 5.52
CA GLU A 66 -17.97 -33.38 6.06
C GLU A 66 -16.65 -33.09 6.80
N ALA A 67 -16.09 -34.10 7.47
CA ALA A 67 -14.80 -33.98 8.15
C ALA A 67 -13.63 -33.73 7.18
N THR A 68 -13.71 -34.27 5.96
CA THR A 68 -12.74 -34.02 4.88
C THR A 68 -12.92 -32.61 4.35
N VAL A 69 -14.15 -32.16 4.11
CA VAL A 69 -14.43 -30.78 3.66
C VAL A 69 -13.89 -29.75 4.65
N VAL A 70 -14.12 -29.93 5.95
CA VAL A 70 -13.58 -29.03 6.98
C VAL A 70 -12.04 -29.00 6.96
N ARG A 71 -11.39 -30.15 6.74
CA ARG A 71 -9.93 -30.22 6.64
C ARG A 71 -9.42 -29.51 5.38
N GLU A 72 -10.02 -29.75 4.22
CA GLU A 72 -9.67 -29.07 2.96
C GLU A 72 -9.78 -27.55 3.08
N VAL A 73 -10.85 -27.05 3.72
CA VAL A 73 -11.03 -25.61 3.95
C VAL A 73 -9.98 -25.08 4.92
N GLU A 74 -9.69 -25.79 6.02
CA GLU A 74 -8.64 -25.42 6.97
C GLU A 74 -7.27 -25.33 6.29
N ASP A 75 -6.90 -26.30 5.47
CA ASP A 75 -5.62 -26.33 4.77
C ASP A 75 -5.55 -25.27 3.68
N THR A 76 -6.64 -25.02 2.95
CA THR A 76 -6.74 -23.90 2.01
C THR A 76 -6.51 -22.57 2.74
N LEU A 77 -7.16 -22.35 3.89
CA LEU A 77 -6.98 -21.12 4.68
C LEU A 77 -5.56 -20.96 5.21
N LYS A 78 -4.85 -22.05 5.55
CA LYS A 78 -3.42 -21.99 5.91
C LYS A 78 -2.59 -21.49 4.74
N MET A 79 -2.79 -22.03 3.54
CA MET A 79 -2.08 -21.62 2.33
C MET A 79 -2.41 -20.19 1.88
N MET A 80 -3.56 -19.64 2.31
CA MET A 80 -3.97 -18.26 2.04
C MET A 80 -3.32 -17.24 2.98
N GLN A 81 -2.68 -17.67 4.07
CA GLN A 81 -2.00 -16.76 4.98
C GLN A 81 -0.83 -16.06 4.29
N PRO A 82 -0.62 -14.75 4.49
CA PRO A 82 0.45 -13.99 3.82
C PRO A 82 1.83 -14.63 3.97
N GLU A 83 2.10 -15.23 5.12
CA GLU A 83 3.36 -15.92 5.43
C GLU A 83 3.69 -17.06 4.45
N SER A 84 2.68 -17.61 3.75
CA SER A 84 2.86 -18.73 2.82
C SER A 84 3.17 -18.31 1.38
N TRP A 85 2.94 -17.05 1.01
CA TRP A 85 3.05 -16.62 -0.40
C TRP A 85 3.63 -15.22 -0.58
N GLN A 86 3.65 -14.37 0.46
CA GLN A 86 4.10 -13.00 0.33
C GLN A 86 5.59 -12.96 -0.02
N ASN A 87 5.90 -12.30 -1.13
CA ASN A 87 7.26 -12.10 -1.57
C ASN A 87 7.86 -10.88 -0.84
N THR A 88 8.91 -11.12 -0.05
CA THR A 88 9.65 -10.12 0.74
C THR A 88 11.13 -10.04 0.33
N ALA A 89 11.48 -10.50 -0.88
CA ALA A 89 12.87 -10.58 -1.35
C ALA A 89 13.59 -9.22 -1.35
N ILE A 90 12.87 -8.15 -1.70
CA ILE A 90 13.36 -6.77 -1.59
C ILE A 90 12.64 -6.08 -0.44
N ASP A 91 13.41 -5.61 0.54
CA ASP A 91 12.92 -4.74 1.61
C ASP A 91 12.68 -3.32 1.09
N GLY A 92 11.40 -2.95 1.04
CA GLY A 92 10.96 -1.62 0.62
C GLY A 92 11.44 -0.49 1.53
N PHE A 93 11.60 -0.73 2.84
CA PHE A 93 12.09 0.28 3.76
C PHE A 93 13.55 0.63 3.47
N THR A 94 14.39 -0.40 3.37
CA THR A 94 15.79 -0.24 2.99
C THR A 94 15.93 0.41 1.61
N LEU A 95 15.13 -0.01 0.62
CA LEU A 95 15.18 0.58 -0.73
C LEU A 95 14.80 2.07 -0.75
N LYS A 96 13.79 2.47 0.03
CA LYS A 96 13.39 3.88 0.21
C LYS A 96 14.53 4.70 0.82
N ARG A 97 15.12 4.20 1.91
CA ARG A 97 16.28 4.83 2.57
C ARG A 97 17.49 4.96 1.64
N ASP A 98 17.83 3.90 0.92
CA ASP A 98 18.93 3.90 -0.06
C ASP A 98 18.69 4.95 -1.15
N THR A 99 17.43 5.09 -1.59
CA THR A 99 17.02 6.06 -2.61
C THR A 99 17.15 7.48 -2.12
N ASP A 100 16.62 7.78 -0.93
CA ASP A 100 16.75 9.12 -0.35
C ASP A 100 18.21 9.46 -0.08
N LYS A 101 19.01 8.50 0.39
CA LYS A 101 20.47 8.69 0.53
C LYS A 101 21.12 9.02 -0.81
N PHE A 102 20.83 8.27 -1.87
CA PHE A 102 21.38 8.53 -3.21
C PHE A 102 20.95 9.90 -3.77
N LEU A 103 19.71 10.32 -3.51
CA LEU A 103 19.19 11.60 -3.99
C LEU A 103 19.73 12.79 -3.17
N ASN A 104 20.04 12.59 -1.89
CA ASN A 104 20.56 13.61 -0.99
C ASN A 104 22.10 13.68 -0.98
N GLU A 105 22.80 12.59 -1.36
CA GLU A 105 24.25 12.58 -1.51
C GLU A 105 24.68 13.66 -2.51
N SER A 106 25.57 14.55 -2.05
CA SER A 106 25.87 15.79 -2.75
C SER A 106 26.24 15.53 -4.22
N LEU A 107 25.60 16.30 -5.10
CA LEU A 107 25.77 16.19 -6.55
C LEU A 107 27.22 16.50 -7.02
N HIS A 108 28.16 16.71 -6.11
CA HIS A 108 29.50 17.17 -6.41
C HIS A 108 30.58 16.08 -6.34
N LEU A 109 30.31 14.94 -5.67
CA LEU A 109 31.31 13.91 -5.37
C LEU A 109 31.50 12.85 -6.47
N VAL A 110 30.55 12.75 -7.42
CA VAL A 110 30.48 11.63 -8.36
C VAL A 110 30.37 12.15 -9.78
N SER A 111 31.16 11.58 -10.71
CA SER A 111 31.12 11.93 -12.14
C SER A 111 29.74 11.64 -12.75
N VAL A 112 29.44 12.26 -13.89
CA VAL A 112 28.14 12.07 -14.58
C VAL A 112 27.93 10.60 -14.95
N ASP A 113 28.96 9.92 -15.42
CA ASP A 113 28.85 8.51 -15.83
C ASP A 113 28.66 7.57 -14.64
N GLN A 114 29.39 7.80 -13.54
CA GLN A 114 29.19 7.04 -12.31
C GLN A 114 27.79 7.28 -11.74
N PHE A 115 27.28 8.53 -11.79
CA PHE A 115 25.92 8.86 -11.39
C PHE A 115 24.88 8.11 -12.24
N ARG A 116 25.05 8.10 -13.57
CA ARG A 116 24.18 7.35 -14.49
C ARG A 116 24.17 5.85 -14.19
N LYS A 117 25.35 5.24 -13.97
CA LYS A 117 25.46 3.82 -13.61
C LYS A 117 24.73 3.50 -12.30
N LYS A 118 24.94 4.32 -11.25
CA LYS A 118 24.25 4.17 -9.97
C LYS A 118 22.73 4.35 -10.11
N LEU A 119 22.29 5.35 -10.88
CA LEU A 119 20.88 5.61 -11.14
C LEU A 119 20.21 4.44 -11.89
N ALA A 120 20.88 3.87 -12.90
CA ALA A 120 20.39 2.71 -13.63
C ALA A 120 20.23 1.48 -12.72
N ALA A 121 21.24 1.20 -11.89
CA ALA A 121 21.17 0.11 -10.92
C ALA A 121 20.03 0.30 -9.90
N LEU A 122 19.85 1.52 -9.39
CA LEU A 122 18.75 1.85 -8.48
C LEU A 122 17.38 1.71 -9.17
N SER A 123 17.27 2.16 -10.42
CA SER A 123 16.04 2.04 -11.21
C SER A 123 15.64 0.58 -11.42
N LEU A 124 16.61 -0.29 -11.72
CA LEU A 124 16.39 -1.73 -11.86
C LEU A 124 15.94 -2.38 -10.55
N ARG A 125 16.49 -1.97 -9.39
CA ARG A 125 16.01 -2.44 -8.07
C ARG A 125 14.57 -2.04 -7.83
N TRP A 126 14.20 -0.80 -8.15
CA TRP A 126 12.82 -0.32 -8.04
C TRP A 126 11.85 -1.05 -8.96
N GLU A 127 12.26 -1.37 -10.18
CA GLU A 127 11.45 -2.17 -11.11
C GLU A 127 11.15 -3.56 -10.55
N LYS A 128 12.18 -4.25 -10.04
CA LYS A 128 12.00 -5.55 -9.38
C LYS A 128 11.10 -5.46 -8.16
N TYR A 129 11.25 -4.41 -7.35
CA TYR A 129 10.38 -4.19 -6.20
C TYR A 129 8.93 -3.92 -6.59
N ARG A 130 8.67 -3.18 -7.68
CA ARG A 130 7.31 -2.99 -8.22
C ARG A 130 6.67 -4.31 -8.63
N MET A 131 7.39 -5.16 -9.35
CA MET A 131 6.90 -6.50 -9.70
C MET A 131 6.55 -7.32 -8.45
N GLN A 132 7.36 -7.24 -7.39
CA GLN A 132 7.07 -7.87 -6.10
C GLN A 132 5.81 -7.30 -5.44
N GLN A 133 5.64 -5.97 -5.43
CA GLN A 133 4.45 -5.31 -4.88
C GLN A 133 3.18 -5.72 -5.63
N ASP A 134 3.23 -5.71 -6.97
CA ASP A 134 2.10 -6.12 -7.80
C ASP A 134 1.76 -7.59 -7.59
N PHE A 135 2.76 -8.47 -7.57
CA PHE A 135 2.55 -9.88 -7.25
C PHE A 135 1.83 -10.04 -5.91
N ASN A 136 2.30 -9.36 -4.85
CA ASN A 136 1.69 -9.48 -3.53
C ASN A 136 0.26 -8.93 -3.50
N LYS A 137 0.03 -7.76 -4.11
CA LYS A 137 -1.27 -7.11 -4.20
C LYS A 137 -2.30 -7.96 -4.96
N TRP A 138 -1.92 -8.52 -6.11
CA TRP A 138 -2.79 -9.36 -6.91
C TRP A 138 -3.05 -10.72 -6.26
N THR A 139 -2.06 -11.28 -5.58
CA THR A 139 -2.21 -12.54 -4.84
C THR A 139 -3.17 -12.36 -3.66
N ALA A 140 -3.04 -11.26 -2.90
CA ALA A 140 -4.00 -10.91 -1.86
C ALA A 140 -5.44 -10.82 -2.39
N LEU A 141 -5.65 -10.14 -3.52
CA LEU A 141 -6.97 -10.03 -4.16
C LEU A 141 -7.51 -11.39 -4.63
N ARG A 142 -6.66 -12.23 -5.24
CA ARG A 142 -7.06 -13.57 -5.67
C ARG A 142 -7.51 -14.43 -4.49
N HIS A 143 -6.80 -14.39 -3.37
CA HIS A 143 -7.21 -15.09 -2.16
C HIS A 143 -8.49 -14.51 -1.58
N TRP A 144 -8.64 -13.19 -1.54
CA TRP A 144 -9.85 -12.53 -1.09
C TRP A 144 -11.10 -13.00 -1.84
N LEU A 145 -11.03 -13.07 -3.16
CA LEU A 145 -12.15 -13.51 -4.01
C LEU A 145 -12.55 -14.98 -3.78
N ARG A 146 -11.70 -15.80 -3.15
CA ARG A 146 -12.03 -17.19 -2.79
C ARG A 146 -12.75 -17.32 -1.46
N LEU A 147 -12.64 -16.32 -0.57
CA LEU A 147 -13.23 -16.36 0.77
C LEU A 147 -14.75 -16.59 0.77
N PRO A 148 -15.55 -15.98 -0.13
CA PRO A 148 -16.99 -16.20 -0.14
C PRO A 148 -17.38 -17.67 -0.34
N ALA A 149 -16.71 -18.38 -1.26
CA ALA A 149 -16.97 -19.79 -1.52
C ALA A 149 -16.61 -20.67 -0.32
N LEU A 150 -15.46 -20.43 0.33
CA LEU A 150 -15.06 -21.15 1.54
C LEU A 150 -16.02 -20.89 2.70
N ARG A 151 -16.46 -19.63 2.87
CA ARG A 151 -17.46 -19.26 3.88
C ARG A 151 -18.77 -19.97 3.65
N TYR A 152 -19.24 -20.02 2.40
CA TYR A 152 -20.48 -20.71 2.03
C TYR A 152 -20.41 -22.20 2.40
N ARG A 153 -19.34 -22.91 2.00
CA ARG A 153 -19.13 -24.33 2.36
C ARG A 153 -19.22 -24.56 3.88
N LEU A 154 -18.56 -23.72 4.68
CA LEU A 154 -18.61 -23.82 6.15
C LEU A 154 -20.01 -23.52 6.71
N GLN A 155 -20.75 -22.58 6.12
CA GLN A 155 -22.10 -22.23 6.57
C GLN A 155 -23.13 -23.31 6.24
N THR A 156 -22.99 -23.99 5.10
CA THR A 156 -23.82 -25.16 4.75
C THR A 156 -23.58 -26.27 5.76
N LEU A 157 -22.33 -26.67 5.98
CA LEU A 157 -21.98 -27.68 6.99
C LEU A 157 -22.46 -27.32 8.39
N GLU A 158 -22.36 -26.05 8.80
CA GLU A 158 -22.86 -25.62 10.11
C GLU A 158 -24.37 -25.80 10.24
N LYS A 159 -25.15 -25.59 9.17
CA LYS A 159 -26.60 -25.82 9.18
C LYS A 159 -26.92 -27.30 9.30
N ASP A 160 -26.24 -28.14 8.54
CA ASP A 160 -26.47 -29.59 8.53
C ASP A 160 -26.15 -30.22 9.90
N LEU A 161 -25.11 -29.71 10.57
CA LEU A 161 -24.65 -30.20 11.87
C LEU A 161 -25.44 -29.68 13.08
N LYS A 162 -26.29 -28.65 12.93
CA LYS A 162 -26.94 -27.96 14.06
C LYS A 162 -28.03 -28.79 14.76
N ASN A 163 -28.69 -29.69 14.04
CA ASN A 163 -29.81 -30.47 14.57
C ASN A 163 -29.39 -31.85 15.09
N GLU A 164 -28.09 -32.16 15.01
CA GLU A 164 -27.54 -33.49 15.25
C GLU A 164 -26.99 -33.68 16.67
N GLN A 165 -27.40 -34.74 17.36
CA GLN A 165 -27.09 -34.94 18.79
C GLN A 165 -25.80 -35.74 19.05
N SER A 166 -25.21 -36.35 18.01
CA SER A 166 -24.06 -37.25 18.21
C SER A 166 -22.81 -36.52 18.71
N ARG A 167 -22.02 -37.17 19.58
CA ARG A 167 -20.77 -36.61 20.12
C ARG A 167 -19.76 -36.28 19.01
N ARG A 168 -19.74 -37.11 17.95
CA ARG A 168 -18.86 -36.94 16.79
C ARG A 168 -19.20 -35.65 16.03
N LEU A 169 -20.49 -35.41 15.78
CA LEU A 169 -20.95 -34.23 15.04
C LEU A 169 -20.78 -32.95 15.86
N ARG A 170 -20.96 -33.00 17.18
CA ARG A 170 -20.60 -31.87 18.07
C ARG A 170 -19.12 -31.47 17.98
N ARG A 171 -18.20 -32.44 17.96
CA ARG A 171 -16.76 -32.17 17.76
C ARG A 171 -16.49 -31.55 16.39
N LEU A 172 -17.18 -32.04 15.36
CA LEU A 172 -17.05 -31.50 14.01
C LEU A 172 -17.58 -30.05 13.93
N LEU A 173 -18.73 -29.75 14.54
CA LEU A 173 -19.28 -28.40 14.63
C LEU A 173 -18.31 -27.43 15.33
N HIS A 174 -17.70 -27.84 16.45
CA HIS A 174 -16.65 -27.03 17.09
C HIS A 174 -15.46 -26.76 16.16
N ARG A 175 -15.07 -27.74 15.34
CA ARG A 175 -14.02 -27.56 14.33
C ARG A 175 -14.46 -26.58 13.24
N VAL A 176 -15.71 -26.65 12.79
CA VAL A 176 -16.30 -25.67 11.85
C VAL A 176 -16.19 -24.25 12.41
N HIS A 177 -16.61 -24.01 13.66
CA HIS A 177 -16.50 -22.70 14.31
C HIS A 177 -15.04 -22.23 14.41
N ARG A 178 -14.11 -23.13 14.76
CA ARG A 178 -12.67 -22.81 14.76
C ARG A 178 -12.18 -22.39 13.37
N VAL A 179 -12.58 -23.10 12.31
CA VAL A 179 -12.18 -22.78 10.94
C VAL A 179 -12.83 -21.48 10.45
N GLN A 180 -14.07 -21.19 10.84
CA GLN A 180 -14.70 -19.88 10.59
C GLN A 180 -13.93 -18.73 11.24
N ASN A 181 -13.40 -18.91 12.46
CA ASN A 181 -12.54 -17.91 13.10
C ASN A 181 -11.23 -17.71 12.32
N ILE A 182 -10.60 -18.79 11.86
CA ILE A 182 -9.42 -18.71 10.98
C ILE A 182 -9.76 -17.92 9.71
N LEU A 183 -10.92 -18.17 9.10
CA LEU A 183 -11.38 -17.45 7.91
C LEU A 183 -11.48 -15.94 8.17
N GLN A 184 -12.02 -15.52 9.32
CA GLN A 184 -12.08 -14.09 9.66
C GLN A 184 -10.68 -13.48 9.85
N VAL A 185 -9.75 -14.20 10.48
CA VAL A 185 -8.37 -13.75 10.64
C VAL A 185 -7.68 -13.60 9.28
N VAL A 186 -7.81 -14.60 8.40
CA VAL A 186 -7.25 -14.57 7.04
C VAL A 186 -7.85 -13.41 6.25
N LYS A 187 -9.17 -13.19 6.35
CA LYS A 187 -9.85 -12.04 5.73
C LYS A 187 -9.21 -10.71 6.14
N GLN A 188 -9.02 -10.49 7.44
CA GLN A 188 -8.41 -9.27 7.93
C GLN A 188 -6.97 -9.09 7.41
N ARG A 189 -6.15 -10.15 7.51
CA ARG A 189 -4.77 -10.10 7.00
C ARG A 189 -4.69 -9.78 5.52
N LEU A 190 -5.56 -10.37 4.70
CA LEU A 190 -5.62 -10.08 3.26
C LEU A 190 -6.00 -8.63 2.97
N GLN A 191 -6.96 -8.08 3.74
CA GLN A 191 -7.34 -6.67 3.65
C GLN A 191 -6.16 -5.75 3.98
N ASP A 192 -5.45 -6.03 5.08
CA ASP A 192 -4.30 -5.22 5.53
C ASP A 192 -3.16 -5.27 4.51
N VAL A 193 -2.79 -6.47 4.04
CA VAL A 193 -1.73 -6.65 3.05
C VAL A 193 -2.05 -5.93 1.74
N TYR A 194 -3.29 -6.05 1.25
CA TYR A 194 -3.70 -5.36 0.03
C TYR A 194 -3.67 -3.84 0.22
N ALA A 195 -4.12 -3.33 1.38
CA ALA A 195 -4.10 -1.91 1.68
C ALA A 195 -2.68 -1.34 1.68
N VAL A 196 -1.73 -2.02 2.32
CA VAL A 196 -0.31 -1.62 2.33
C VAL A 196 0.21 -1.44 0.90
N PHE A 197 0.11 -2.47 0.05
CA PHE A 197 0.63 -2.38 -1.32
C PHE A 197 -0.17 -1.42 -2.21
N HIS A 198 -1.48 -1.25 -1.97
CA HIS A 198 -2.29 -0.26 -2.68
C HIS A 198 -1.85 1.18 -2.36
N LEU A 199 -1.59 1.47 -1.09
CA LEU A 199 -1.13 2.80 -0.63
C LEU A 199 0.31 3.08 -1.04
N GLU A 200 1.19 2.07 -1.05
CA GLU A 200 2.54 2.23 -1.55
C GLU A 200 2.58 2.69 -3.01
N GLY A 201 1.64 2.22 -3.84
CA GLY A 201 1.47 2.69 -5.23
C GLY A 201 1.07 4.17 -5.36
N LYS A 202 0.63 4.81 -4.26
CA LYS A 202 0.31 6.24 -4.18
C LYS A 202 1.37 7.06 -3.44
N SER A 203 2.46 6.42 -3.02
CA SER A 203 3.51 7.07 -2.25
C SER A 203 4.38 8.00 -3.13
N PRO A 204 5.24 8.85 -2.54
CA PRO A 204 6.28 9.60 -3.27
C PRO A 204 7.28 8.71 -4.03
N TYR A 205 7.22 7.40 -3.77
CA TYR A 205 8.00 6.36 -4.42
C TYR A 205 7.23 5.64 -5.54
N ALA A 206 6.03 6.12 -5.89
CA ALA A 206 5.31 5.67 -7.07
C ALA A 206 6.18 5.88 -8.33
N GLU A 207 6.03 5.00 -9.32
CA GLU A 207 6.88 4.96 -10.50
C GLU A 207 7.01 6.33 -11.19
N ALA A 208 5.89 6.97 -11.53
CA ALA A 208 5.90 8.27 -12.18
C ALA A 208 6.58 9.36 -11.34
N ALA A 209 6.39 9.34 -10.02
CA ALA A 209 7.02 10.29 -9.11
C ALA A 209 8.54 10.06 -9.02
N LEU A 210 8.97 8.80 -8.92
CA LEU A 210 10.39 8.44 -8.92
C LEU A 210 11.07 8.77 -10.25
N GLN A 211 10.45 8.42 -11.37
CA GLN A 211 10.98 8.74 -12.70
C GLN A 211 11.18 10.24 -12.86
N LYS A 212 10.22 11.06 -12.41
CA LYS A 212 10.33 12.53 -12.41
C LYS A 212 11.48 13.02 -11.52
N ARG A 213 11.62 12.49 -10.30
CA ARG A 213 12.73 12.83 -9.38
C ARG A 213 14.09 12.45 -9.98
N PHE A 214 14.20 11.26 -10.56
CA PHE A 214 15.40 10.75 -11.21
C PHE A 214 15.81 11.60 -12.42
N ALA A 215 14.85 11.94 -13.29
CA ALA A 215 15.08 12.80 -14.44
C ALA A 215 15.54 14.20 -14.01
N SER A 216 14.89 14.79 -13.00
CA SER A 216 15.27 16.10 -12.45
C SER A 216 16.70 16.09 -11.91
N MET A 217 17.09 15.05 -11.17
CA MET A 217 18.43 14.93 -10.61
C MET A 217 19.49 14.72 -11.68
N LEU A 218 19.21 13.90 -12.69
CA LEU A 218 20.11 13.73 -13.84
C LEU A 218 20.30 15.04 -14.60
N HIS A 219 19.22 15.79 -14.84
CA HIS A 219 19.28 17.09 -15.50
C HIS A 219 20.15 18.07 -14.70
N HIS A 220 19.95 18.14 -13.38
CA HIS A 220 20.75 19.01 -12.51
C HIS A 220 22.24 18.64 -12.53
N LYS A 221 22.59 17.34 -12.50
CA LYS A 221 23.98 16.86 -12.68
C LYS A 221 24.59 17.31 -14.01
N LEU A 222 23.83 17.17 -15.10
CA LEU A 222 24.30 17.57 -16.43
C LEU A 222 24.56 19.08 -16.49
N LEU A 223 23.66 19.90 -15.96
CA LEU A 223 23.85 21.35 -15.88
C LEU A 223 25.08 21.73 -15.06
N GLN A 224 25.29 21.09 -13.90
CA GLN A 224 26.48 21.34 -13.08
C GLN A 224 27.78 20.98 -13.80
N SER A 225 27.80 19.85 -14.52
CA SER A 225 28.97 19.44 -15.30
C SER A 225 29.30 20.43 -16.43
N ARG A 226 28.27 20.99 -17.09
CA ARG A 226 28.44 22.02 -18.12
C ARG A 226 28.98 23.34 -17.56
N ARG A 227 28.51 23.78 -16.39
CA ARG A 227 28.99 25.01 -15.74
C ARG A 227 30.47 24.92 -15.31
N ARG A 228 30.97 23.73 -14.98
CA ARG A 228 32.41 23.51 -14.70
C ARG A 228 33.29 23.57 -15.96
N TYR A 229 32.69 23.45 -17.15
CA TYR A 229 33.37 23.43 -18.44
C TYR A 229 33.22 24.72 -19.26
N SER A 230 32.76 25.83 -18.66
CA SER A 230 32.95 27.13 -19.28
C SER A 230 34.40 27.55 -19.10
N PRO A 231 35.21 27.67 -20.18
CA PRO A 231 36.51 28.28 -20.06
C PRO A 231 36.27 29.72 -19.55
N ARG A 232 36.96 30.07 -18.47
CA ARG A 232 37.03 31.45 -17.99
C ARG A 232 37.51 32.26 -19.19
N LYS A 233 36.65 33.10 -19.79
CA LYS A 233 37.09 34.07 -20.78
C LYS A 233 38.26 34.80 -20.14
N HIS A 234 39.47 34.58 -20.66
CA HIS A 234 40.65 35.28 -20.21
C HIS A 234 40.31 36.78 -20.23
N ALA A 235 40.42 37.41 -19.07
CA ALA A 235 40.50 38.84 -19.00
C ALA A 235 41.61 39.25 -19.96
N LEU A 236 41.25 39.98 -21.01
CA LEU A 236 42.20 40.70 -21.84
C LEU A 236 43.08 41.50 -20.89
N SER A 237 44.36 41.14 -20.89
CA SER A 237 45.43 41.87 -20.21
C SER A 237 45.38 43.34 -20.63
N GLN A 238 44.82 44.20 -19.79
CA GLN A 238 45.09 45.63 -19.80
C GLN A 238 46.40 45.86 -19.04
N ASN A 239 47.52 45.46 -19.65
CA ASN A 239 48.84 45.98 -19.33
C ASN A 239 49.38 46.65 -20.59
N TYR A 240 48.91 47.88 -20.81
CA TYR A 240 49.61 48.86 -21.64
C TYR A 240 49.55 50.19 -20.87
N GLN A 241 50.41 50.28 -19.86
CA GLN A 241 50.82 51.55 -19.32
C GLN A 241 52.32 51.70 -19.46
N SER A 242 52.68 52.84 -20.05
CA SER A 242 53.88 53.63 -19.78
C SER A 242 55.09 53.47 -20.71
N SER A 243 55.48 54.64 -21.21
CA SER A 243 56.86 55.08 -21.48
C SER A 243 57.43 54.80 -22.87
N ARG A 244 57.39 55.83 -23.72
CA ARG A 244 58.60 56.51 -24.24
C ARG A 244 58.22 57.86 -24.87
N MET A 245 58.33 58.91 -24.06
CA MET A 245 58.87 60.19 -24.54
C MET A 245 60.24 59.89 -25.13
N TRP A 246 60.49 60.22 -26.39
CA TRP A 246 61.81 60.62 -26.88
C TRP A 246 61.62 61.78 -27.85
N SER A 247 62.24 62.89 -27.45
CA SER A 247 62.50 64.09 -28.23
C SER A 247 63.38 63.73 -29.42
N CYS A 248 63.08 64.33 -30.57
CA CYS A 248 64.06 64.56 -31.64
C CYS A 248 63.88 66.00 -32.12
N ASP A 249 64.73 66.88 -31.60
CA ASP A 249 65.12 68.10 -32.30
C ASP A 249 66.36 67.82 -33.15
N HIS A 250 66.39 68.48 -34.31
CA HIS A 250 67.48 68.69 -35.26
C HIS A 250 67.99 67.51 -36.12
N PHE A 251 67.88 67.66 -37.46
CA PHE A 251 68.97 68.21 -38.28
C PHE A 251 68.51 68.63 -39.69
N HIS A 252 69.06 69.78 -40.12
CA HIS A 252 69.18 70.38 -41.47
C HIS A 252 67.97 71.00 -42.18
#